data_AF-A0A955S134-F1
#
_entry.id   AF-A0A955S134-F1
#
_cell.length_a   1.000
_cell.length_b   1.000
_cell.length_c   1.000
_cell.angle_alpha   90.00
_cell.angle_beta   90.00
_cell.angle_gamma   90.00
#
_symmetry.space_group_name_H-M   'P 1'
#
loop_
_entity.id
_entity.type
_entity.pdbx_description
1 polymer ?
#
loop_
_entity_poly.entity_id
_entity_poly.type
_entity_poly.pdbx_seq_one_letter_code
_entity_poly.pdbx_strand_id
1 'polypeptide(L)' 'MGKKKVVILGSTGSIGINTLNVIDRYPSKFEIVGLSAYNSIKLLEKQIEKYQP' A
#
# COMPACT_ATOMS: atom_id res chain seq x y z
N MET A 1 7.35 -17.37 11.03
CA MET A 1 6.35 -17.12 9.96
C MET A 1 6.75 -15.86 9.22
N GLY A 2 6.77 -15.88 7.88
CA GLY A 2 7.11 -14.71 7.06
C GLY A 2 5.99 -13.66 7.04
N LYS A 3 6.28 -12.48 6.49
CA LYS A 3 5.28 -11.42 6.27
C LYS A 3 4.19 -11.91 5.30
N LYS A 4 2.95 -11.47 5.52
CA LYS A 4 1.86 -11.67 4.55
C LYS A 4 2.01 -10.68 3.41
N LYS A 5 2.14 -11.18 2.19
CA LYS A 5 2.23 -10.39 0.97
C LYS A 5 0.84 -9.92 0.55
N VAL A 6 0.70 -8.64 0.24
CA VAL A 6 -0.58 -8.02 -0.13
C VAL A 6 -0.44 -7.11 -1.35
N VAL A 7 -1.47 -7.10 -2.18
CA VAL A 7 -1.65 -6.15 -3.29
C VAL A 7 -2.87 -5.28 -2.97
N ILE A 8 -2.74 -3.96 -3.14
CA ILE A 8 -3.84 -3.01 -2.88
C ILE A 8 -4.33 -2.41 -4.20
N LEU A 9 -5.54 -2.80 -4.58
CA LEU A 9 -6.23 -2.25 -5.74
C LEU A 9 -6.99 -0.98 -5.34
N GLY A 10 -6.65 0.16 -5.95
CA GLY A 10 -7.22 1.45 -5.56
C GLY A 10 -6.60 2.03 -4.27
N SER A 11 -5.27 1.91 -4.14
CA SER A 11 -4.44 2.38 -3.02
C SER A 11 -4.57 3.88 -2.70
N THR A 12 -4.97 4.70 -3.67
CA THR A 12 -5.20 6.14 -3.52
C THR A 12 -6.63 6.50 -3.14
N GLY A 13 -7.55 5.53 -3.09
CA GLY A 13 -8.91 5.73 -2.60
C GLY A 13 -8.98 5.71 -1.07
N SER A 14 -10.13 6.10 -0.51
CA SER A 14 -10.33 6.15 0.95
C SER A 14 -10.02 4.81 1.65
N ILE A 15 -10.49 3.69 1.08
CA ILE A 15 -10.20 2.36 1.62
C ILE A 15 -8.71 2.04 1.50
N GLY A 16 -8.10 2.25 0.33
CA GLY A 16 -6.68 1.99 0.10
C GLY A 16 -5.76 2.76 1.05
N ILE A 17 -6.01 4.06 1.23
CA ILE A 17 -5.26 4.92 2.17
C ILE A 17 -5.42 4.40 3.61
N ASN A 18 -6.64 4.06 4.03
CA ASN A 18 -6.86 3.52 5.37
C ASN A 18 -6.20 2.13 5.56
N THR A 19 -6.22 1.28 4.53
CA THR A 19 -5.50 -0.01 4.55
C THR A 19 -4.00 0.20 4.72
N LEU A 20 -3.40 1.13 3.98
CA LEU A 20 -1.99 1.50 4.12
C LEU A 20 -1.66 2.00 5.53
N ASN A 21 -2.52 2.85 6.11
CA ASN A 21 -2.38 3.33 7.49
C ASN A 21 -2.43 2.19 8.53
N VAL A 22 -3.19 1.12 8.26
CA VAL A 22 -3.21 -0.07 9.12
C VAL A 22 -1.92 -0.88 8.95
N ILE A 23 -1.46 -1.07 7.71
CA ILE A 23 -0.21 -1.79 7.41
C ILE A 23 0.99 -1.11 8.07
N ASP A 24 1.05 0.22 8.04
CA ASP A 24 2.10 1.01 8.71
C ASP A 24 2.21 0.74 10.22
N ARG A 25 1.10 0.35 10.87
CA ARG A 25 1.09 0.01 12.30
C ARG A 25 1.58 -1.42 12.57
N TYR A 26 1.71 -2.26 11.53
CA TYR A 26 2.11 -3.66 11.64
C TYR A 26 3.17 -4.08 10.59
N PRO A 27 4.33 -3.40 10.51
CA PRO A 27 5.33 -3.62 9.46
C PRO A 27 6.02 -5.00 9.51
N SER A 28 5.95 -5.69 10.65
CA SER A 28 6.42 -7.07 10.80
C SER A 28 5.42 -8.13 10.31
N LYS A 29 4.16 -7.75 10.07
CA LYS A 29 3.09 -8.67 9.66
C LYS A 29 2.81 -8.64 8.16
N PHE A 30 3.06 -7.51 7.49
CA PHE A 30 2.67 -7.29 6.11
C PHE A 30 3.83 -6.78 5.24
N GLU A 31 3.79 -7.17 3.97
CA GLU A 31 4.67 -6.70 2.91
C GLU A 31 3.79 -6.34 1.71
N ILE A 32 3.89 -5.11 1.24
CA ILE A 32 3.15 -4.65 0.06
C ILE A 32 3.98 -5.04 -1.16
N VAL A 33 3.37 -5.78 -2.08
CA VAL A 33 4.02 -6.28 -3.30
C VAL A 33 3.35 -5.80 -4.58
N GLY A 34 2.42 -4.84 -4.44
CA GLY A 34 1.73 -4.25 -5.57
C GLY A 34 0.73 -3.17 -5.13
N LEU A 35 0.69 -2.08 -5.90
CA LEU A 35 -0.25 -0.98 -5.73
C LEU A 35 -0.90 -0.67 -7.07
N SER A 36 -2.20 -0.37 -7.08
CA SER A 36 -2.86 0.24 -8.23
C SER A 36 -3.64 1.49 -7.84
N ALA A 37 -3.83 2.38 -8.80
CA ALA A 37 -4.67 3.56 -8.68
C ALA A 37 -5.31 3.88 -10.03
N TYR A 38 -6.39 4.67 -10.04
CA TYR A 38 -7.04 5.08 -11.29
C TYR A 38 -6.39 6.36 -11.87
N ASN A 39 -6.45 7.48 -11.16
CA ASN A 39 -6.03 8.79 -11.69
C ASN A 39 -5.09 9.59 -10.77
N SER A 40 -4.90 9.17 -9.51
CA SER A 40 -4.15 9.93 -8.51
C SER A 40 -2.65 9.62 -8.56
N ILE A 41 -2.02 9.87 -9.71
CA ILE A 41 -0.63 9.46 -9.99
C ILE A 41 0.38 10.02 -8.98
N LYS A 42 0.28 11.30 -8.61
CA LYS A 42 1.18 11.91 -7.61
C LYS A 42 1.12 11.22 -6.24
N LEU A 43 -0.06 10.73 -5.85
CA LEU A 43 -0.20 10.02 -4.58
C LEU A 43 0.32 8.58 -4.70
N LEU A 44 0.05 7.92 -5.84
CA LEU A 44 0.59 6.60 -6.14
C LEU A 44 2.13 6.61 -6.15
N GLU A 45 2.76 7.62 -6.76
CA GLU A 45 4.21 7.80 -6.78
C GLU A 45 4.80 7.85 -5.36
N LYS A 46 4.23 8.68 -4.47
CA LYS A 46 4.63 8.73 -3.05
C LYS A 46 4.46 7.39 -2.33
N GLN A 47 3.43 6.62 -2.68
CA GLN A 47 3.21 5.30 -2.09
C GLN A 47 4.25 4.29 -2.62
N ILE A 48 4.59 4.33 -3.92
CA ILE A 48 5.66 3.50 -4.50
C ILE A 48 7.00 3.81 -3.84
N GLU A 49 7.36 5.10 -3.70
CA GLU A 49 8.59 5.52 -3.03
C GLU A 49 8.66 5.01 -1.59
N LYS A 50 7.56 5.10 -0.83
CA LYS A 50 7.51 4.67 0.57
C LYS A 50 7.57 3.15 0.74
N TYR A 51 6.81 2.41 -0.06
CA TYR A 51 6.58 0.98 0.16
C TYR A 51 7.48 0.08 -0.68
N GLN A 52 8.10 0.61 -1.74
CA GLN A 52 8.92 -0.14 -2.70
C GLN A 52 8.27 -1.47 -3.11
N PRO A 53 7.00 -1.44 -3.59
CA PRO A 53 6.20 -2.63 -3.86
C PRO A 53 6.65 -3.42 -5.10
#